data_AF-A0A2M7I3K3-F1
#
_entry.id   AF-A0A2M7I3K3-F1
#
_cell.length_a   1.000
_cell.length_b   1.000
_cell.length_c   1.000
_cell.angle_alpha   90.00
_cell.angle_beta   90.00
_cell.angle_gamma   90.00
#
_symmetry.space_group_name_H-M   'P 1'
#
loop_
_entity.id
_entity.type
_entity.pdbx_description
1 polymer ?
#
loop_
_entity_poly.entity_id
_entity_poly.type
_entity_poly.pdbx_seq_one_letter_code
_entity_poly.pdbx_strand_id
1 'polypeptide(L)'
;NANKIYKTVGEEYVDRIVIPQFRSVVRGVTSQFDAQALYTGQRERLAEMIKTDLEKVVGARGINIESAPLRKIVLPARLTAAIEEKLKADQESQRMQFVLLKEKQEAERKRIEAKGIADFQDIVSKGISDQLLRWKGIEATENLAKSTNAKVVVIGAGKNGLPLILNN
;
A
#
# COMPACT_ATOMS: atom_id res chain seq x y z
N ASN A 1 -48.24 10.30 31.24
CA ASN A 1 -46.97 11.06 31.23
C ASN A 1 -47.00 12.31 30.36
N ALA A 2 -47.60 12.30 29.16
CA ALA A 2 -47.75 13.51 28.32
C ALA A 2 -48.39 14.71 29.04
N ASN A 3 -49.42 14.48 29.86
CA ASN A 3 -50.16 15.53 30.58
C ASN A 3 -49.33 16.21 31.71
N LYS A 4 -48.26 15.58 32.22
CA LYS A 4 -47.36 16.21 33.21
C LYS A 4 -46.35 17.13 32.54
N ILE A 5 -45.72 16.69 31.45
CA ILE A 5 -44.74 17.49 30.69
C ILE A 5 -45.39 18.75 30.13
N TYR A 6 -46.60 18.62 29.56
CA TYR A 6 -47.35 19.75 29.04
C TYR A 6 -47.73 20.76 30.14
N LYS A 7 -48.04 20.27 31.36
CA LYS A 7 -48.41 21.11 32.51
C LYS A 7 -47.22 21.80 33.19
N THR A 8 -46.01 21.24 33.18
CA THR A 8 -44.83 21.88 33.80
C THR A 8 -44.03 22.77 32.86
N VAL A 9 -44.14 22.59 31.53
CA VAL A 9 -43.22 23.23 30.56
C VAL A 9 -43.95 23.88 29.37
N GLY A 10 -45.20 23.48 29.08
CA GLY A 10 -45.94 23.96 27.91
C GLY A 10 -45.42 23.39 26.58
N GLU A 11 -45.82 24.01 25.47
CA GLU A 11 -45.43 23.62 24.10
C GLU A 11 -43.91 23.77 23.84
N GLU A 12 -43.20 24.57 24.64
CA GLU A 12 -41.75 24.85 24.50
C GLU A 12 -40.83 23.77 25.11
N TYR A 13 -41.35 22.58 25.46
CA TYR A 13 -40.54 21.52 26.07
C TYR A 13 -39.37 21.07 25.19
N VAL A 14 -39.50 21.19 23.87
CA VAL A 14 -38.44 20.88 22.90
C VAL A 14 -37.25 21.83 23.10
N ASP A 15 -37.50 23.14 23.10
CA ASP A 15 -36.45 24.16 23.17
C ASP A 15 -35.85 24.29 24.58
N ARG A 16 -36.65 24.09 25.63
CA ARG A 16 -36.20 24.25 27.02
C ARG A 16 -35.56 23.00 27.61
N ILE A 17 -35.92 21.81 27.13
CA ILE A 17 -35.47 20.55 27.72
C ILE A 17 -34.72 19.69 26.71
N VAL A 18 -35.33 19.38 25.56
CA VAL A 18 -34.75 18.42 24.62
C VAL A 18 -33.45 18.96 24.01
N ILE A 19 -33.48 20.17 23.44
CA ILE A 19 -32.33 20.76 22.76
C ILE A 19 -31.13 20.98 23.71
N PRO A 20 -31.28 21.53 24.93
CA PRO A 20 -30.15 21.70 25.85
C PRO A 20 -29.53 20.36 26.28
N GLN A 21 -30.36 19.35 26.56
CA GLN A 21 -29.85 18.02 26.93
C GLN A 21 -29.14 17.35 25.75
N PHE A 22 -29.69 17.48 24.54
CA PHE A 22 -29.03 17.03 23.32
C PHE A 22 -27.66 17.65 23.15
N ARG A 23 -27.55 18.98 23.25
CA ARG A 23 -26.26 19.69 23.13
C ARG A 23 -25.26 19.24 24.20
N SER A 24 -25.72 19.01 25.43
CA SER A 24 -24.87 18.53 26.52
C SER A 24 -24.33 17.13 26.25
N VAL A 25 -25.20 16.19 25.85
CA VAL A 25 -24.80 14.82 25.51
C VAL A 25 -23.84 14.81 24.32
N VAL A 26 -24.18 15.51 23.23
CA VAL A 26 -23.30 15.60 22.04
C VAL A 26 -21.92 16.13 22.42
N ARG A 27 -21.84 17.18 23.25
CA ARG A 27 -20.55 17.73 23.70
C ARG A 27 -19.75 16.73 24.53
N GLY A 28 -20.39 16.04 25.47
CA GLY A 28 -19.74 15.05 26.33
C GLY A 28 -19.25 13.82 25.56
N VAL A 29 -20.03 13.37 24.57
CA VAL A 29 -19.60 12.26 23.73
C VAL A 29 -18.48 12.71 22.78
N THR A 30 -18.63 13.82 22.07
CA THR A 30 -17.60 14.30 21.12
C THR A 30 -16.26 14.64 21.77
N SER A 31 -16.22 14.99 23.05
CA SER A 31 -14.95 15.22 23.76
C SER A 31 -14.14 13.92 24.00
N GLN A 32 -14.78 12.76 23.94
CA GLN A 32 -14.13 11.45 24.13
C GLN A 32 -13.62 10.84 22.81
N PHE A 33 -14.05 11.38 21.67
CA PHE A 33 -13.65 10.89 20.34
C PHE A 33 -12.57 11.78 19.75
N ASP A 34 -11.59 11.14 19.11
CA ASP A 34 -10.65 11.86 18.25
C ASP A 34 -11.42 12.47 17.07
N ALA A 35 -11.11 13.71 16.72
CA ALA A 35 -11.69 14.37 15.56
C ALA A 35 -11.48 13.57 14.26
N GLN A 36 -10.39 12.82 14.18
CA GLN A 36 -10.11 11.90 13.07
C GLN A 36 -11.17 10.78 12.97
N ALA A 37 -11.61 10.23 14.10
CA ALA A 37 -12.60 9.14 14.15
C ALA A 37 -14.00 9.58 13.67
N LEU A 38 -14.35 10.85 13.90
CA LEU A 38 -15.60 11.45 13.42
C LEU A 38 -15.64 11.57 11.89
N TYR A 39 -14.48 11.59 11.26
CA TYR A 39 -14.31 11.71 9.82
C TYR A 39 -14.27 10.35 9.12
N THR A 40 -13.64 9.33 9.72
CA THR A 40 -13.25 8.09 9.04
C THR A 40 -14.23 6.92 9.13
N GLY A 41 -15.32 7.03 9.90
CA GLY A 41 -16.40 6.02 9.89
C GLY A 41 -17.07 5.73 11.23
N GLN A 42 -16.63 6.31 12.35
CA GLN A 42 -17.25 6.04 13.65
C GLN A 42 -18.56 6.81 13.90
N ARG A 43 -19.16 7.38 12.85
CA ARG A 43 -20.37 8.20 12.95
C ARG A 43 -21.58 7.43 13.42
N GLU A 44 -21.74 6.18 12.97
CA GLU A 44 -22.85 5.31 13.35
C GLU A 44 -22.77 4.97 14.83
N ARG A 45 -21.60 4.54 15.28
CA ARG A 45 -21.31 4.27 16.70
C ARG A 45 -21.50 5.50 17.57
N LEU A 46 -21.08 6.67 17.09
CA LEU A 46 -21.30 7.94 17.79
C LEU A 46 -22.80 8.27 17.91
N ALA A 47 -23.56 8.10 16.82
CA ALA A 47 -25.00 8.34 16.80
C ALA A 47 -25.75 7.40 17.76
N GLU A 48 -25.33 6.14 17.82
CA GLU A 48 -25.89 5.15 18.74
C GLU A 48 -25.61 5.53 20.21
N MET A 49 -24.36 5.90 20.53
CA MET A 49 -24.02 6.37 21.88
C MET A 49 -24.79 7.63 22.28
N ILE A 50 -24.90 8.60 21.37
CA ILE A 50 -25.70 9.81 21.60
C ILE A 50 -27.16 9.43 21.89
N LYS A 51 -27.74 8.50 21.12
CA LYS A 51 -29.11 8.01 21.36
C LYS A 51 -29.23 7.41 22.76
N THR A 52 -28.37 6.45 23.13
CA THR A 52 -28.43 5.77 24.42
C THR A 52 -28.30 6.73 25.60
N ASP A 53 -27.37 7.69 25.53
CA ASP A 53 -27.18 8.64 26.62
C ASP A 53 -28.30 9.68 26.70
N LEU A 54 -28.84 10.08 25.55
CA LEU A 54 -29.97 10.99 25.51
C LEU A 54 -31.25 10.32 26.06
N GLU A 55 -31.51 9.06 25.71
CA GLU A 55 -32.60 8.26 26.27
C GLU A 55 -32.54 8.17 27.80
N LYS A 56 -31.35 7.98 28.40
CA LYS A 56 -31.20 7.99 29.87
C LYS A 56 -31.62 9.32 30.49
N VAL A 57 -31.27 10.43 29.84
CA VAL A 57 -31.50 11.78 30.37
C VAL A 57 -32.95 12.24 30.20
N VAL A 58 -33.56 11.97 29.05
CA VAL A 58 -34.93 12.43 28.75
C VAL A 58 -36.00 11.39 29.02
N GLY A 59 -35.63 10.10 29.11
CA GLY A 59 -36.53 9.01 29.44
C GLY A 59 -37.14 9.15 30.83
N ALA A 60 -36.39 9.66 31.81
CA ALA A 60 -36.89 10.00 33.14
C ALA A 60 -38.01 11.07 33.11
N ARG A 61 -38.07 11.87 32.04
CA ARG A 61 -39.11 12.87 31.81
C ARG A 61 -40.27 12.34 30.97
N GLY A 62 -40.23 11.09 30.53
CA GLY A 62 -41.27 10.45 29.71
C GLY A 62 -41.17 10.76 28.21
N ILE A 63 -39.99 11.13 27.73
CA ILE A 63 -39.70 11.37 26.30
C ILE A 63 -38.96 10.16 25.75
N ASN A 64 -39.48 9.55 24.68
CA ASN A 64 -38.86 8.43 23.98
C ASN A 64 -38.15 8.93 22.72
N ILE A 65 -37.01 8.33 22.37
CA ILE A 65 -36.20 8.73 21.22
C ILE A 65 -36.10 7.57 20.25
N GLU A 66 -36.65 7.73 19.05
CA GLU A 66 -36.60 6.68 18.03
C GLU A 66 -35.20 6.58 17.40
N SER A 67 -34.63 7.72 16.99
CA SER A 67 -33.31 7.81 16.38
C SER A 67 -32.66 9.19 16.55
N ALA A 68 -31.32 9.22 16.52
CA ALA A 68 -30.51 10.45 16.59
C ALA A 68 -29.39 10.46 15.52
N PRO A 69 -29.72 10.41 14.22
CA PRO A 69 -28.71 10.33 13.16
C PRO A 69 -27.93 11.65 13.03
N LEU A 70 -26.61 11.53 12.83
CA LEU A 70 -25.72 12.66 12.59
C LEU A 70 -25.76 13.03 11.09
N ARG A 71 -26.41 14.14 10.75
CA ARG A 71 -26.52 14.61 9.35
C ARG A 71 -25.25 15.27 8.82
N LYS A 72 -24.67 16.22 9.58
CA LYS A 72 -23.51 17.00 9.16
C LYS A 72 -22.62 17.29 10.37
N ILE A 73 -21.35 16.92 10.25
CA ILE A 73 -20.30 17.28 11.21
C ILE A 73 -19.41 18.29 10.49
N VAL A 74 -19.29 19.49 11.07
CA VAL A 74 -18.42 20.56 10.54
C VAL A 74 -17.24 20.69 11.48
N LEU A 75 -16.07 20.29 11.02
CA LEU A 75 -14.81 20.51 11.73
C LEU A 75 -14.24 21.88 11.35
N PRO A 76 -13.54 22.57 12.27
CA PRO A 76 -12.82 23.80 11.93
C PRO A 76 -11.81 23.56 10.81
N ALA A 77 -11.72 24.49 9.85
CA ALA A 77 -10.88 24.33 8.66
C ALA A 77 -9.41 24.00 8.97
N ARG A 78 -8.83 24.60 10.02
CA ARG A 78 -7.46 24.30 10.48
C ARG A 78 -7.27 22.85 10.90
N LEU A 79 -8.27 22.27 11.56
CA LEU A 79 -8.21 20.89 12.04
C LEU A 79 -8.36 19.91 10.87
N THR A 80 -9.28 20.18 9.94
CA THR A 80 -9.44 19.38 8.72
C THR A 80 -8.13 19.34 7.92
N ALA A 81 -7.51 20.50 7.70
CA ALA A 81 -6.23 20.59 6.98
C ALA A 81 -5.12 19.78 7.68
N ALA A 82 -5.01 19.87 9.00
CA ALA A 82 -4.02 19.11 9.78
C ALA A 82 -4.26 17.59 9.70
N ILE A 83 -5.52 17.15 9.75
CA ILE A 83 -5.89 15.73 9.60
C ILE A 83 -5.54 15.23 8.20
N GLU A 84 -5.86 15.99 7.15
CA GLU A 84 -5.55 15.65 5.77
C GLU A 84 -4.04 15.59 5.51
N GLU A 85 -3.28 16.55 6.04
CA GLU A 85 -1.82 16.57 5.94
C GLU A 85 -1.18 15.37 6.63
N LYS A 86 -1.64 15.03 7.83
CA LYS A 86 -1.18 13.83 8.55
C LYS A 86 -1.50 12.55 7.76
N LEU A 87 -2.73 12.41 7.25
CA LEU A 87 -3.14 11.27 6.42
C LEU A 87 -2.28 11.13 5.16
N LYS A 88 -1.96 12.25 4.51
CA LYS A 88 -1.09 12.28 3.34
C LYS A 88 0.33 11.82 3.70
N ALA A 89 0.89 12.34 4.79
CA ALA A 89 2.22 11.96 5.26
C ALA A 89 2.29 10.47 5.64
N ASP A 90 1.26 9.93 6.29
CA ASP A 90 1.16 8.51 6.65
C ASP A 90 1.10 7.63 5.39
N GLN A 91 0.31 8.01 4.38
CA GLN A 91 0.24 7.31 3.09
C GLN A 91 1.57 7.36 2.33
N GLU A 92 2.25 8.51 2.33
CA GLU A 92 3.54 8.68 1.67
C GLU A 92 4.63 7.85 2.36
N SER A 93 4.62 7.81 3.70
CA SER A 93 5.50 6.95 4.50
C SER A 93 5.28 5.46 4.18
N GLN A 94 4.03 5.00 4.19
CA GLN A 94 3.70 3.62 3.81
C GLN A 94 4.15 3.30 2.38
N ARG A 95 3.89 4.20 1.43
CA ARG A 95 4.34 4.05 0.04
C ARG A 95 5.86 3.93 -0.04
N MET A 96 6.60 4.78 0.68
CA MET A 96 8.06 4.74 0.72
C MET A 96 8.56 3.41 1.30
N GLN A 97 7.91 2.90 2.35
CA GLN A 97 8.25 1.58 2.91
C GLN A 97 8.08 0.46 1.87
N PHE A 98 7.00 0.48 1.08
CA PHE A 98 6.82 -0.48 -0.01
C PHE A 98 7.87 -0.34 -1.12
N VAL A 99 8.25 0.89 -1.47
CA VAL A 99 9.32 1.15 -2.44
C VAL A 99 10.64 0.58 -1.91
N LEU A 100 11.03 0.90 -0.67
CA LEU A 100 12.26 0.37 -0.07
C LEU A 100 12.27 -1.16 0.00
N LEU A 101 11.12 -1.78 0.32
CA LEU A 101 10.98 -3.24 0.33
C LEU A 101 11.18 -3.83 -1.07
N LYS A 102 10.56 -3.21 -2.09
CA LYS A 102 10.72 -3.62 -3.49
C LYS A 102 12.18 -3.51 -3.94
N GLU A 103 12.84 -2.39 -3.66
CA GLU A 103 14.25 -2.18 -4.02
C GLU A 103 15.17 -3.20 -3.33
N LYS A 104 14.91 -3.53 -2.06
CA LYS A 104 15.63 -4.60 -1.35
C LYS A 104 15.45 -5.97 -2.01
N GLN A 105 14.23 -6.32 -2.39
CA GLN A 105 13.95 -7.57 -3.10
C GLN A 105 14.62 -7.60 -4.48
N GLU A 106 14.64 -6.48 -5.19
CA GLU A 106 15.30 -6.39 -6.49
C GLU A 106 16.82 -6.51 -6.38
N ALA A 107 17.43 -5.87 -5.37
CA ALA A 107 18.85 -6.01 -5.08
C ALA A 107 19.21 -7.47 -4.75
N GLU A 108 18.37 -8.14 -3.95
CA GLU A 108 18.56 -9.54 -3.60
C GLU A 108 18.46 -10.46 -4.82
N ARG A 109 17.47 -10.23 -5.70
CA ARG A 109 17.32 -10.96 -6.97
C ARG A 109 18.58 -10.83 -7.83
N LYS A 110 19.10 -9.62 -8.01
CA LYS A 110 20.32 -9.36 -8.80
C LYS A 110 21.54 -10.05 -8.20
N ARG A 111 21.65 -10.08 -6.86
CA ARG A 111 22.73 -10.78 -6.16
C ARG A 111 22.69 -12.29 -6.39
N ILE A 112 21.51 -12.89 -6.29
CA ILE A 112 21.30 -14.33 -6.55
C ILE A 112 21.62 -14.66 -8.02
N GLU A 113 21.15 -13.82 -8.95
CA GLU A 113 21.42 -13.97 -10.39
C GLU A 113 22.92 -13.90 -10.70
N ALA A 114 23.61 -12.88 -10.17
CA ALA A 114 25.07 -12.74 -10.32
C ALA A 114 25.82 -13.94 -9.75
N LYS A 115 25.41 -14.45 -8.59
CA LYS A 115 25.97 -15.67 -8.00
C LYS A 115 25.75 -16.89 -8.90
N GLY A 116 24.54 -17.06 -9.44
CA GLY A 116 24.22 -18.16 -10.35
C GLY A 116 25.06 -18.12 -11.63
N ILE A 117 25.30 -16.92 -12.19
CA ILE A 117 26.19 -16.75 -13.35
C ILE A 117 27.63 -17.09 -12.99
N ALA A 118 28.13 -16.62 -11.84
CA ALA A 118 29.48 -16.92 -11.38
C ALA A 118 29.68 -18.44 -11.17
N ASP A 119 28.76 -19.09 -10.45
CA ASP A 119 28.78 -20.53 -10.22
C ASP A 119 28.73 -21.31 -11.55
N PHE A 120 27.91 -20.87 -12.50
CA PHE A 120 27.84 -21.45 -13.84
C PHE A 120 29.19 -21.33 -14.58
N GLN A 121 29.80 -20.14 -14.58
CA GLN A 121 31.11 -19.94 -15.24
C GLN A 121 32.22 -20.77 -14.58
N ASP A 122 32.21 -20.89 -13.26
CA ASP A 122 33.14 -21.74 -12.50
C ASP A 122 32.98 -23.23 -12.86
N ILE A 123 31.74 -23.72 -13.00
CA ILE A 123 31.48 -25.11 -13.39
C ILE A 123 31.93 -25.35 -14.84
N VAL A 124 31.57 -24.44 -15.75
CA VAL A 124 31.90 -24.56 -17.17
C VAL A 124 33.42 -24.49 -17.38
N SER A 125 34.11 -23.55 -16.76
CA SER A 125 35.57 -23.41 -16.89
C SER A 125 36.34 -24.64 -16.37
N LYS A 126 35.86 -25.28 -15.28
CA LYS A 126 36.42 -26.56 -14.81
C LYS A 126 36.21 -27.71 -15.79
N GLY A 127 35.11 -27.70 -16.55
CA GLY A 127 34.79 -28.71 -17.55
C GLY A 127 35.46 -28.50 -18.91
N ILE A 128 35.93 -27.27 -19.20
CA ILE A 128 36.60 -26.93 -20.45
C ILE A 128 38.11 -27.17 -20.31
N SER A 129 38.61 -28.24 -20.93
CA SER A 129 40.04 -28.47 -21.09
C SER A 129 40.56 -27.88 -22.41
N ASP A 130 41.83 -27.50 -22.46
CA ASP A 130 42.49 -27.05 -23.71
C ASP A 130 42.37 -28.07 -24.83
N GLN A 131 42.38 -29.36 -24.50
CA GLN A 131 42.22 -30.45 -25.46
C GLN A 131 40.78 -30.51 -26.01
N LEU A 132 39.77 -30.26 -25.17
CA LEU A 132 38.37 -30.19 -25.59
C LEU A 132 38.12 -28.98 -26.51
N LEU A 133 38.68 -27.80 -26.19
CA LEU A 133 38.58 -26.60 -27.03
C LEU A 133 39.23 -26.82 -28.40
N ARG A 134 40.41 -27.43 -28.45
CA ARG A 134 41.07 -27.77 -29.72
C ARG A 134 40.26 -28.77 -30.53
N TRP A 135 39.73 -29.82 -29.88
CA TRP A 135 38.88 -30.81 -30.55
C TRP A 135 37.60 -30.17 -31.12
N LYS A 136 36.92 -29.30 -30.35
CA LYS A 136 35.76 -28.55 -30.82
C LYS A 136 36.10 -27.55 -31.93
N GLY A 137 37.27 -26.92 -31.90
CA GLY A 137 37.75 -26.07 -32.99
C GLY A 137 37.98 -26.84 -34.29
N ILE A 138 38.52 -28.07 -34.21
CA ILE A 138 38.68 -28.96 -35.37
C ILE A 138 37.30 -29.38 -35.91
N GLU A 139 36.37 -29.79 -35.05
CA GLU A 139 35.00 -30.16 -35.44
C GLU A 139 34.25 -28.99 -36.12
N ALA A 140 34.37 -27.76 -35.58
CA ALA A 140 33.79 -26.57 -36.19
C ALA A 140 34.39 -26.27 -37.57
N THR A 141 35.71 -26.45 -37.72
CA THR A 141 36.42 -26.27 -39.01
C THR A 141 36.01 -27.35 -40.02
N GLU A 142 35.84 -28.59 -39.60
CA GLU A 142 35.37 -29.68 -40.44
C GLU A 142 33.93 -29.46 -40.93
N ASN A 143 33.03 -29.03 -40.04
CA ASN A 143 31.65 -28.70 -40.40
C ASN A 143 31.57 -27.50 -41.35
N LEU A 144 32.42 -26.49 -41.15
CA LEU A 144 32.56 -25.36 -42.08
C LEU A 144 33.08 -25.82 -43.45
N ALA A 145 34.09 -26.70 -43.49
CA ALA A 145 34.61 -27.25 -44.75
C ALA A 145 33.57 -28.10 -45.51
N LYS A 146 32.64 -28.75 -44.80
CA LYS A 146 31.52 -29.51 -45.38
C LYS A 146 30.35 -28.61 -45.80
N SER A 147 30.32 -27.33 -45.41
CA SER A 147 29.24 -26.41 -45.77
C SER A 147 29.35 -25.95 -47.23
N THR A 148 28.24 -25.97 -47.94
CA THR A 148 28.16 -25.70 -49.39
C THR A 148 28.47 -24.24 -49.77
N ASN A 149 28.67 -23.34 -48.80
CA ASN A 149 28.87 -21.90 -48.98
C ASN A 149 30.19 -21.36 -48.37
N ALA A 150 31.22 -22.21 -48.20
CA ALA A 150 32.43 -21.82 -47.49
C ALA A 150 33.29 -20.80 -48.28
N LYS A 151 33.38 -19.57 -47.76
CA LYS A 151 34.37 -18.55 -48.14
C LYS A 151 35.73 -18.89 -47.51
N VAL A 152 36.82 -18.44 -48.15
CA VAL A 152 38.21 -18.76 -47.80
C VAL A 152 38.47 -18.53 -46.31
N VAL A 153 38.84 -19.59 -45.59
CA VAL A 153 39.21 -19.55 -44.17
C VAL A 153 40.73 -19.49 -44.05
N VAL A 154 41.28 -18.36 -43.59
CA VAL A 154 42.72 -18.22 -43.31
C VAL A 154 42.94 -18.37 -41.81
N ILE A 155 43.59 -19.48 -41.43
CA ILE A 155 44.00 -19.74 -40.05
C ILE A 155 45.43 -19.23 -39.89
N GLY A 156 45.59 -18.06 -39.26
CA GLY A 156 46.90 -17.46 -39.00
C GLY A 156 47.70 -18.27 -37.98
N ALA A 157 48.97 -18.55 -38.27
CA ALA A 157 49.92 -19.30 -37.44
C ALA A 157 50.40 -18.56 -36.17
N GLY A 158 49.54 -17.77 -35.52
CA GLY A 158 49.82 -17.09 -34.25
C GLY A 158 49.24 -17.86 -33.06
N LYS A 159 49.87 -17.72 -31.88
CA LYS A 159 49.53 -18.42 -30.63
C LYS A 159 48.04 -18.36 -30.19
N ASN A 160 47.24 -17.46 -30.77
CA ASN A 160 45.82 -17.27 -30.47
C ASN A 160 44.85 -17.73 -31.58
N GLY A 161 45.32 -18.25 -32.72
CA GLY A 161 44.54 -19.09 -33.67
C GLY A 161 43.11 -18.65 -34.06
N LEU A 162 42.77 -17.36 -34.02
CA LEU A 162 41.43 -16.89 -34.38
C LEU A 162 41.30 -16.87 -35.93
N PRO A 163 40.35 -17.63 -36.52
CA PRO A 163 40.15 -17.64 -37.96
C PRO A 163 39.55 -16.32 -38.45
N LEU A 164 40.12 -15.73 -39.49
CA LEU A 164 39.56 -14.56 -40.19
C LEU A 164 38.64 -15.05 -41.30
N ILE A 165 37.35 -14.68 -41.22
CA ILE A 165 36.35 -14.97 -42.24
C ILE A 165 36.27 -13.77 -43.18
N LEU A 166 36.76 -13.92 -44.41
CA LEU A 166 36.64 -12.88 -45.44
C LEU A 166 35.36 -13.10 -46.25
N ASN A 167 34.48 -12.11 -46.25
CA ASN A 167 33.24 -12.11 -46.99
C ASN A 167 33.40 -11.30 -48.28
N ASN A 168 33.51 -11.95 -49.44
CA ASN A 168 33.32 -11.27 -50.75
C ASN A 168 31.91 -10.71 -50.90
#